data_AF-A0A964X9S9-F1
#
_entry.id   AF-A0A964X9S9-F1
#
_cell.length_a   1.000
_cell.length_b   1.000
_cell.length_c   1.000
_cell.angle_alpha   90.00
_cell.angle_beta   90.00
_cell.angle_gamma   90.00
#
_symmetry.space_group_name_H-M   'P 1'
#
loop_
_entity.id
_entity.type
_entity.pdbx_description
1 polymer ?
#
loop_
_entity_poly.entity_id
_entity_poly.type
_entity_poly.pdbx_seq_one_letter_code
_entity_poly.pdbx_strand_id
1 'polypeptide(L)' 'MVARVIPVDCFDLVIFGATGDLARRKILPGLYRRWKEGQIPEGCTIIGA' A
#
# COMPACT_ATOMS: atom_id res chain seq x y z
N MET A 1 -1.92 9.80 21.98
CA MET A 1 -2.66 9.83 20.70
C MET A 1 -2.71 8.39 20.19
N VAL A 2 -3.90 7.83 19.94
CA VAL A 2 -4.06 6.43 19.47
C VAL A 2 -4.26 6.44 17.96
N ALA A 3 -3.50 5.63 17.23
CA ALA A 3 -3.67 5.49 15.78
C ALA A 3 -5.03 4.85 15.47
N ARG A 4 -5.81 5.48 14.59
CA ARG A 4 -7.07 4.93 14.07
C ARG A 4 -6.88 4.53 12.61
N VAL A 5 -7.47 3.40 12.22
CA VAL A 5 -7.55 2.99 10.82
C VAL A 5 -8.75 3.69 10.19
N ILE A 6 -8.55 4.36 9.06
CA ILE A 6 -9.61 4.99 8.27
C ILE A 6 -9.93 4.03 7.12
N PRO A 7 -11.18 3.54 6.99
CA PRO A 7 -11.58 2.74 5.84
C PRO A 7 -11.41 3.55 4.54
N VAL A 8 -11.03 2.85 3.47
CA VAL A 8 -10.91 3.41 2.12
C VAL A 8 -11.70 2.55 1.15
N ASP A 9 -12.25 3.18 0.11
CA ASP A 9 -12.87 2.46 -1.02
C ASP A 9 -11.81 1.72 -1.85
N CYS A 10 -12.23 0.81 -2.73
CA CYS A 10 -11.30 0.13 -3.63
C CYS A 10 -10.58 1.13 -4.54
N PHE A 11 -9.29 0.89 -4.82
CA PHE A 11 -8.44 1.80 -5.58
C PHE A 11 -7.39 1.05 -6.39
N ASP A 12 -6.89 1.74 -7.43
CA ASP A 12 -5.66 1.38 -8.13
C ASP A 12 -4.53 2.33 -7.72
N LEU A 13 -3.45 1.76 -7.18
CA LEU A 13 -2.26 2.51 -6.77
C LEU A 13 -1.13 2.28 -7.78
N VAL A 14 -0.74 3.33 -8.50
CA VAL A 14 0.41 3.31 -9.42
C VAL A 14 1.63 3.91 -8.72
N ILE A 15 2.70 3.12 -8.57
CA ILE A 15 3.97 3.56 -8.00
C ILE A 15 4.96 3.80 -9.13
N PHE A 16 5.17 5.07 -9.48
CA PHE A 16 6.25 5.46 -10.38
C PHE A 16 7.60 5.34 -9.69
N GLY A 17 8.56 4.68 -10.35
CA GLY A 17 9.85 4.35 -9.75
C GLY A 17 9.73 3.20 -8.75
N ALA A 18 8.83 2.24 -8.99
CA ALA A 18 8.63 1.07 -8.12
C ALA A 18 9.91 0.21 -7.90
N THR A 19 10.91 0.36 -8.77
CA THR A 19 12.22 -0.30 -8.66
C THR A 19 13.23 0.48 -7.80
N GLY A 20 12.93 1.74 -7.45
CA GLY A 20 13.81 2.61 -6.68
C GLY A 20 13.96 2.21 -5.21
N ASP A 21 14.97 2.79 -4.54
CA ASP A 21 15.32 2.46 -3.15
C ASP A 21 14.16 2.69 -2.18
N LEU A 22 13.47 3.82 -2.32
CA LEU A 22 12.32 4.17 -1.47
C LEU A 22 11.18 3.15 -1.60
N ALA A 23 10.87 2.74 -2.84
CA ALA A 23 9.82 1.77 -3.09
C ALA A 23 10.14 0.43 -2.41
N ARG A 24 11.36 -0.07 -2.58
CA ARG A 24 11.81 -1.35 -2.03
C ARG A 24 11.94 -1.35 -0.51
N ARG A 25 12.44 -0.27 0.09
CA ARG A 25 12.78 -0.23 1.52
C ARG A 25 11.66 0.30 2.41
N LYS A 26 10.70 1.04 1.85
CA LYS A 26 9.65 1.71 2.64
C LYS A 26 8.25 1.45 2.10
N ILE A 27 7.98 1.76 0.82
CA ILE A 27 6.61 1.73 0.29
C ILE A 27 6.07 0.30 0.24
N LEU A 28 6.75 -0.61 -0.47
CA LEU A 28 6.29 -1.99 -0.63
C LEU A 28 6.21 -2.74 0.71
N PRO A 29 7.21 -2.65 1.63
CA PRO A 29 7.07 -3.26 2.95
C PRO A 29 5.90 -2.67 3.77
N GLY A 30 5.65 -1.37 3.66
CA GLY A 30 4.54 -0.69 4.30
C GLY A 30 3.19 -1.20 3.78
N LEU A 31 3.03 -1.26 2.46
CA LEU A 31 1.82 -1.79 1.81
C LEU A 31 1.60 -3.26 2.13
N TYR A 32 2.65 -4.08 2.12
CA TYR A 32 2.55 -5.49 2.51
C TYR A 32 2.04 -5.66 3.96
N ARG A 33 2.52 -4.82 4.89
CA ARG A 33 2.03 -4.83 6.26
C ARG A 33 0.54 -4.47 6.35
N ARG A 34 0.10 -3.44 5.61
CA ARG A 34 -1.32 -3.05 5.55
C ARG A 34 -2.19 -4.16 4.97
N TRP A 35 -1.73 -4.82 3.91
CA TRP A 35 -2.40 -5.99 3.33
C TRP A 35 -2.52 -7.13 4.35
N LYS A 36 -1.44 -7.48 5.04
CA LYS A 36 -1.43 -8.52 6.08
C LYS A 36 -2.38 -8.21 7.25
N GLU A 37 -2.55 -6.93 7.58
CA GLU A 37 -3.48 -6.48 8.63
C GLU A 37 -4.94 -6.33 8.13
N GLY A 38 -5.24 -6.72 6.88
CA GLY A 38 -6.59 -6.64 6.31
C GLY A 38 -7.06 -5.21 6.01
N GLN A 39 -6.12 -4.26 5.89
CA GLN A 39 -6.40 -2.83 5.71
C GLN A 39 -6.34 -2.40 4.23
N ILE A 40 -6.23 -3.34 3.30
CA ILE A 40 -6.37 -3.11 1.86
C ILE A 40 -7.64 -3.83 1.41
N PRO A 41 -8.65 -3.11 0.89
CA PRO A 41 -9.86 -3.72 0.37
C PRO A 41 -9.60 -4.80 -0.67
N GLU A 42 -10.44 -5.84 -0.67
CA GLU A 42 -10.42 -6.84 -1.73
C GLU A 42 -10.81 -6.18 -3.07
N GLY A 43 -9.99 -6.39 -4.11
CA GLY A 43 -10.18 -5.76 -5.41
C GLY A 43 -9.32 -4.51 -5.67
N CYS A 44 -8.51 -4.06 -4.71
CA CYS A 44 -7.47 -3.06 -5.00
C CYS A 44 -6.33 -3.64 -5.84
N THR A 45 -5.77 -2.82 -6.72
CA THR A 45 -4.57 -3.19 -7.50
C THR A 45 -3.39 -2.28 -7.15
N ILE A 46 -2.19 -2.85 -7.07
CA ILE A 46 -0.95 -2.07 -6.93
C ILE A 46 -0.08 -2.35 -8.17
N ILE A 47 0.21 -1.31 -8.93
CA ILE A 47 0.96 -1.37 -10.20
C ILE A 47 2.29 -0.63 -10.03
N GLY A 48 3.39 -1.26 -10.45
CA GLY A 48 4.68 -0.58 -10.56
C GLY A 48 4.91 -0.05 -11.97
N ALA A 49 5.35 1.19 -12.09
CA ALA A 49 5.70 1.86 -13.35
C ALA A 49 7.10 2.48 -13.29
#